data_AF-A0A2A5NVH0-F1
#
_entry.id   AF-A0A2A5NVH0-F1
#
_cell.length_a   1.000
_cell.length_b   1.000
_cell.length_c   1.000
_cell.angle_alpha   90.00
_cell.angle_beta   90.00
_cell.angle_gamma   90.00
#
_symmetry.space_group_name_H-M   'P 1'
#
loop_
_entity.id
_entity.type
_entity.pdbx_description
1 polymer ?
#
loop_
_entity_poly.entity_id
_entity_poly.type
_entity_poly.pdbx_seq_one_letter_code
_entity_poly.pdbx_strand_id
1 'polypeptide(L)'
;MVVDAALSQAVVQLIGKGRSATPGESWGAVAPTSDSVRRDLEEIMRDYKTLSQIDWATVDNDLIRGMDLFKDNFSRLHPELDSAAIDALEWKFSWDWR
;
A
#
# COMPACT_ATOMS: atom_id res chain seq x y z
N MET A 1 -3.17 16.16 10.92
CA MET A 1 -3.82 15.51 9.77
C MET A 1 -4.82 14.49 10.30
N VAL A 2 -5.95 14.33 9.63
CA VAL A 2 -7.00 13.39 10.03
C VAL A 2 -6.85 12.15 9.16
N VAL A 3 -6.79 10.98 9.79
CA VAL A 3 -6.75 9.70 9.09
C VAL A 3 -8.08 9.47 8.37
N ASP A 4 -8.02 9.11 7.09
CA ASP A 4 -9.18 8.68 6.30
C ASP A 4 -9.37 7.17 6.47
N ALA A 5 -10.30 6.81 7.37
CA ALA A 5 -10.62 5.42 7.66
C ALA A 5 -11.27 4.70 6.47
N ALA A 6 -12.00 5.41 5.61
CA ALA A 6 -12.67 4.80 4.47
C ALA A 6 -11.64 4.42 3.39
N LEU A 7 -10.73 5.34 3.09
CA LEU A 7 -9.62 5.08 2.17
C LEU A 7 -8.69 3.99 2.70
N SER A 8 -8.30 4.06 3.98
CA SER A 8 -7.43 3.06 4.61
C SER A 8 -8.04 1.66 4.55
N GLN A 9 -9.33 1.54 4.90
CA GLN A 9 -10.04 0.27 4.82
C GLN A 9 -10.15 -0.25 3.38
N ALA A 10 -10.30 0.65 2.40
CA ALA A 10 -10.37 0.28 1.00
C ALA A 10 -9.02 -0.21 0.46
N VAL A 11 -7.89 0.37 0.90
CA VAL A 11 -6.54 -0.15 0.61
C VAL A 11 -6.40 -1.58 1.12
N VAL A 12 -6.75 -1.83 2.38
CA VAL A 12 -6.69 -3.18 2.97
C VAL A 12 -7.54 -4.18 2.18
N GLN A 13 -8.74 -3.78 1.75
CA GLN A 13 -9.64 -4.62 0.95
C GLN A 13 -9.12 -4.87 -0.46
N LEU A 14 -8.57 -3.85 -1.12
CA LEU A 14 -8.00 -3.94 -2.45
C LEU A 14 -6.85 -4.96 -2.45
N ILE A 15 -5.93 -4.84 -1.49
CA ILE A 15 -4.75 -5.70 -1.34
C ILE A 15 -5.13 -7.11 -0.87
N GLY A 16 -6.23 -7.25 -0.12
CA GLY A 16 -6.72 -8.52 0.40
C GLY A 16 -6.05 -8.96 1.70
N LYS A 17 -5.42 -8.05 2.45
CA LYS A 17 -4.74 -8.40 3.71
C LYS A 17 -5.74 -8.95 4.74
N GLY A 18 -5.41 -10.10 5.32
CA GLY A 18 -6.27 -10.84 6.26
C GLY A 18 -7.42 -11.62 5.62
N ARG A 19 -7.59 -11.55 4.30
CA ARG A 19 -8.64 -12.27 3.54
C ARG A 19 -8.09 -13.22 2.49
N SER A 20 -6.92 -12.91 1.93
CA SER A 20 -6.24 -13.70 0.90
C SER A 20 -4.93 -14.28 1.43
N ALA A 21 -4.50 -15.41 0.86
CA ALA A 21 -3.20 -16.00 1.17
C ALA A 21 -2.02 -15.22 0.54
N THR A 22 -2.30 -14.48 -0.53
CA THR A 22 -1.33 -13.66 -1.26
C THR A 22 -1.92 -12.27 -1.51
N PRO A 23 -1.09 -11.21 -1.57
CA PRO A 23 -1.55 -9.89 -1.93
C PRO A 23 -1.93 -9.84 -3.42
N GLY A 24 -2.89 -8.99 -3.77
CA GLY A 24 -3.29 -8.76 -5.15
C GLY A 24 -4.12 -7.49 -5.27
N GLU A 25 -4.34 -6.99 -6.48
CA GLU A 25 -5.20 -5.81 -6.70
C GLU A 25 -6.62 -6.26 -7.10
N SER A 26 -7.47 -6.51 -6.10
CA SER A 26 -8.87 -6.92 -6.35
C SER A 26 -9.80 -5.71 -6.42
N TRP A 27 -9.86 -5.06 -7.58
CA TRP A 27 -10.76 -3.92 -7.80
C TRP A 27 -12.25 -4.26 -7.64
N GLY A 28 -12.62 -5.54 -7.80
CA GLY A 28 -13.96 -6.03 -7.49
C GLY A 28 -14.29 -5.99 -6.00
N ALA A 29 -13.29 -6.13 -5.11
CA ALA A 29 -13.50 -6.09 -3.66
C ALA A 29 -13.80 -4.67 -3.15
N VAL A 30 -13.37 -3.64 -3.88
CA VAL A 30 -13.61 -2.22 -3.58
C VAL A 30 -14.66 -1.58 -4.49
N ALA A 31 -15.30 -2.34 -5.40
CA ALA A 31 -16.38 -1.85 -6.25
C ALA A 31 -17.52 -1.09 -5.51
N PRO A 32 -17.90 -1.41 -4.25
CA PRO A 32 -18.95 -0.65 -3.56
C PRO A 32 -18.48 0.68 -2.93
N THR A 33 -17.21 1.09 -3.07
CA THR A 33 -16.73 2.38 -2.54
C THR A 33 -17.21 3.58 -3.36
N SER A 34 -17.20 4.77 -2.78
CA SER A 34 -17.53 6.00 -3.50
C SER A 34 -16.52 6.31 -4.61
N ASP A 35 -16.95 7.10 -5.61
CA ASP A 35 -16.09 7.51 -6.73
C ASP A 35 -14.85 8.30 -6.28
N SER A 36 -14.95 9.06 -5.18
CA SER A 36 -13.81 9.77 -4.60
C SER A 36 -12.78 8.78 -4.05
N VAL A 37 -13.19 7.86 -3.18
CA VAL A 37 -12.31 6.82 -2.61
C VAL A 37 -11.69 5.97 -3.70
N ARG A 38 -12.43 5.70 -4.79
CA ARG A 38 -11.90 4.97 -5.93
C ARG A 38 -10.77 5.73 -6.64
N ARG A 39 -10.91 7.04 -6.87
CA ARG A 39 -9.84 7.85 -7.47
C ARG A 39 -8.63 7.92 -6.56
N ASP A 40 -8.85 8.11 -5.26
CA ASP A 40 -7.78 8.17 -4.27
C ASP A 40 -7.04 6.82 -4.21
N LEU A 41 -7.75 5.69 -4.30
CA LEU A 41 -7.12 4.37 -4.44
C LEU A 41 -6.29 4.22 -5.71
N GLU A 42 -6.76 4.73 -6.85
CA GLU A 42 -6.00 4.70 -8.10
C GLU A 42 -4.70 5.52 -7.99
N GLU A 43 -4.73 6.63 -7.26
CA GLU A 43 -3.56 7.45 -6.91
C GLU A 43 -2.61 6.68 -5.98
N ILE A 44 -3.11 6.13 -4.88
CA ILE A 44 -2.33 5.29 -3.94
C ILE A 44 -1.62 4.16 -4.69
N MET A 45 -2.30 3.46 -5.59
CA MET A 45 -1.70 2.35 -6.34
C MET A 45 -0.72 2.80 -7.42
N ARG A 46 -0.84 4.03 -7.91
CA ARG A 46 0.15 4.65 -8.79
C ARG A 46 1.42 4.98 -8.00
N ASP A 47 1.26 5.60 -6.83
CA ASP A 47 2.37 5.95 -5.95
C ASP A 47 3.06 4.69 -5.41
N TYR A 48 2.31 3.63 -5.12
CA TYR A 48 2.85 2.32 -4.81
C TYR A 48 3.79 1.80 -5.91
N LYS A 49 3.37 1.87 -7.18
CA LYS A 49 4.20 1.40 -8.31
C LYS A 49 5.49 2.20 -8.47
N THR A 50 5.47 3.49 -8.12
CA THR A 50 6.67 4.32 -8.12
C THR A 50 7.57 4.05 -6.91
N LEU A 51 7.00 4.01 -5.71
CA LEU A 51 7.76 3.84 -4.46
C LEU A 51 8.26 2.41 -4.25
N SER A 52 7.64 1.41 -4.88
CA SER A 52 8.14 0.02 -4.87
C SER A 52 9.40 -0.17 -5.72
N GLN A 53 9.75 0.77 -6.60
CA GLN A 53 10.96 0.72 -7.40
C GLN A 53 12.16 1.36 -6.67
N ILE A 54 12.41 0.91 -5.43
CA ILE A 54 13.54 1.43 -4.66
C ILE A 54 14.88 1.00 -5.28
N ASP A 55 15.90 1.81 -5.07
CA ASP A 55 17.27 1.42 -5.37
C ASP A 55 17.78 0.45 -4.28
N TRP A 56 17.81 -0.84 -4.62
CA TRP A 56 18.21 -1.90 -3.70
C TRP A 56 19.66 -1.81 -3.22
N ALA A 57 20.52 -1.10 -3.96
CA ALA A 57 21.88 -0.84 -3.49
C ALA A 57 21.89 0.07 -2.26
N THR A 58 20.92 0.99 -2.14
CA THR A 58 20.83 1.92 -0.99
C THR A 58 20.41 1.24 0.31
N VAL A 59 19.83 0.05 0.21
CA VAL A 59 19.38 -0.76 1.35
C VAL A 59 20.19 -2.04 1.52
N ASP A 60 21.42 -2.09 0.97
CA ASP A 60 22.32 -3.25 1.03
C ASP A 60 21.69 -4.56 0.51
N ASN A 61 20.73 -4.47 -0.41
CA ASN A 61 19.90 -5.59 -0.88
C ASN A 61 19.18 -6.36 0.25
N ASP A 62 18.92 -5.69 1.37
CA ASP A 62 18.21 -6.24 2.52
C ASP A 62 16.71 -5.91 2.43
N LEU A 63 15.87 -6.96 2.41
CA LEU A 63 14.42 -6.81 2.28
C LEU A 63 13.80 -6.06 3.46
N ILE A 64 14.27 -6.30 4.69
CA ILE A 64 13.72 -5.64 5.88
C ILE A 64 14.01 -4.14 5.81
N ARG A 65 15.23 -3.76 5.43
CA ARG A 65 15.58 -2.34 5.21
C ARG A 65 14.81 -1.71 4.06
N GLY A 66 14.57 -2.46 2.98
CA GLY A 66 13.72 -2.02 1.88
C GLY A 66 12.27 -1.78 2.32
N MET A 67 11.72 -2.66 3.15
CA MET A 67 10.38 -2.52 3.74
C MET A 67 10.30 -1.31 4.67
N ASP A 68 11.29 -1.10 5.55
CA ASP A 68 11.35 0.07 6.43
C ASP A 68 11.37 1.37 5.62
N LEU A 69 12.23 1.45 4.59
CA LEU A 69 12.31 2.62 3.69
C LEU A 69 10.99 2.85 2.94
N PHE A 70 10.39 1.77 2.44
CA PHE A 70 9.10 1.83 1.75
C PHE A 70 8.01 2.40 2.68
N LYS A 71 7.86 1.87 3.89
CA LYS A 71 6.87 2.35 4.87
C LYS A 71 7.09 3.82 5.24
N ASP A 72 8.34 4.21 5.47
CA ASP A 72 8.69 5.58 5.83
C ASP A 72 8.32 6.56 4.72
N ASN A 73 8.65 6.24 3.48
CA ASN A 73 8.30 7.08 2.34
C ASN A 73 6.78 7.11 2.10
N PHE A 74 6.11 5.97 2.17
CA PHE A 74 4.68 5.86 1.92
C PHE A 74 3.86 6.59 3.00
N SER A 75 4.24 6.45 4.27
CA SER A 75 3.56 7.12 5.39
C SER A 75 3.74 8.65 5.37
N ARG A 76 4.84 9.14 4.79
CA ARG A 76 5.07 10.58 4.58
C ARG A 76 4.27 11.11 3.40
N LEU A 77 4.12 10.31 2.35
CA LEU A 77 3.36 10.69 1.15
C LEU A 77 1.84 10.64 1.41
N HIS A 78 1.38 9.63 2.14
CA HIS A 78 -0.03 9.39 2.47
C HIS A 78 -0.29 9.41 3.98
N PRO A 79 -0.11 10.56 4.66
CA PRO A 79 -0.38 10.71 6.09
C PRO A 79 -1.85 10.51 6.48
N GLU A 80 -2.76 10.47 5.50
CA GLU A 80 -4.16 10.11 5.65
C GLU A 80 -4.39 8.60 5.84
N LEU A 81 -3.43 7.75 5.53
CA LEU A 81 -3.53 6.31 5.73
C LEU A 81 -3.22 5.90 7.17
N ASP A 82 -4.00 4.93 7.68
CA ASP A 82 -3.67 4.27 8.93
C ASP A 82 -2.58 3.20 8.78
N SER A 83 -2.09 2.71 9.92
CA SER A 83 -1.04 1.68 9.95
C SER A 83 -1.47 0.38 9.28
N ALA A 84 -2.76 0.02 9.31
CA ALA A 84 -3.23 -1.23 8.71
C ALA A 84 -3.16 -1.18 7.18
N ALA A 85 -3.49 -0.03 6.58
CA ALA A 85 -3.33 0.22 5.15
C ALA A 85 -1.85 0.21 4.74
N ILE A 86 -0.98 0.90 5.50
CA ILE A 86 0.47 0.89 5.25
C ILE A 86 1.02 -0.53 5.34
N ASP A 87 0.67 -1.30 6.37
CA ASP A 87 1.14 -2.67 6.51
C ASP A 87 0.57 -3.60 5.41
N ALA A 88 -0.57 -3.26 4.79
CA ALA A 88 -1.09 -3.99 3.64
C ALA A 88 -0.25 -3.74 2.39
N LEU A 89 0.12 -2.49 2.14
CA LEU A 89 1.00 -2.12 1.03
C LEU A 89 2.40 -2.69 1.21
N GLU A 90 2.95 -2.65 2.42
CA GLU A 90 4.22 -3.31 2.76
C GLU A 90 4.17 -4.82 2.49
N TRP A 91 3.08 -5.48 2.87
CA TRP A 91 2.91 -6.91 2.59
C TRP A 91 2.92 -7.17 1.07
N LYS A 92 2.23 -6.35 0.28
CA LYS A 92 2.30 -6.42 -1.18
C LYS A 92 3.73 -6.21 -1.70
N PHE A 93 4.44 -5.22 -1.18
CA PHE A 93 5.83 -4.93 -1.55
C PHE A 93 6.75 -6.12 -1.29
N SER A 94 6.64 -6.75 -0.12
CA SER A 94 7.44 -7.94 0.22
C SER A 94 7.21 -9.14 -0.71
N TRP A 95 6.04 -9.22 -1.34
CA TRP A 95 5.71 -10.23 -2.34
C TRP A 95 6.20 -9.86 -3.73
N ASP A 96 5.98 -8.60 -4.16
CA ASP A 96 6.39 -8.12 -5.49
C ASP A 96 7.92 -8.10 -5.66
N TRP A 97 8.68 -8.07 -4.56
CA TRP A 97 10.14 -8.22 -4.55
C TRP A 97 10.63 -9.61 -5.00
N ARG A 98 9.84 -10.67 -4.78
CA ARG A 98 10.23 -12.06 -5.08
C ARG A 98 10.11 -12.40 -6.55
#